data_AF-A0AAN6E941-F1
#
_entry.id   AF-A0AAN6E941-F1
#
_cell.length_a   1.000
_cell.length_b   1.000
_cell.length_c   1.000
_cell.angle_alpha   90.00
_cell.angle_beta   90.00
_cell.angle_gamma   90.00
#
_symmetry.space_group_name_H-M   'P 1'
#
loop_
_entity.id
_entity.type
_entity.pdbx_description
1 polymer ?
#
loop_
_entity_poly.entity_id
_entity_poly.type
_entity_poly.pdbx_seq_one_letter_code
_entity_poly.pdbx_strand_id
1 'polypeptide(L)'
;SGAALVPNIRIVALATMHCLSDKKPQVRTAALGAMAAWAAASSASVDQAVLPALPTALGDTSPELRASLLQWVADTLGARSPRLPDLALLITPLFACLQDRTAAVRKQAMRVLALTVASCGFEAVYDACAMQLRGAARTTVAPMIEEFRHTVGASVGSPRPASVAPPRARAVSPVPAEPVMTASELLGRAPVSTSAPPVPAQGPGVLRRPMAVRRPGAPAARPVRADPGRPGSSLRSATPTASLTSQLSRMSDEELDRVPPILDSDARAKDLRARRDAAANPHGVARWAQLGDARVRSDLEAQLREQCAAHFNPLVMRQLFSTGHYKDRDYLGGLSALDDAVSMAALTQQRFGLALHDEAGADSLAARYA
;
A
#
# COMPACT_ATOMS: atom_id res chain seq x y z
N SER A 1 13.85 1.57 -14.98
CA SER A 1 13.47 0.15 -15.04
C SER A 1 12.05 0.00 -14.48
N GLY A 2 11.01 0.04 -15.32
CA GLY A 2 9.61 -0.04 -14.85
C GLY A 2 9.22 -1.44 -14.35
N ALA A 3 9.90 -2.49 -14.82
CA ALA A 3 9.63 -3.87 -14.44
C ALA A 3 9.93 -4.16 -12.95
N ALA A 4 10.96 -3.51 -12.38
CA ALA A 4 11.31 -3.67 -10.97
C ALA A 4 10.30 -3.02 -10.00
N LEU A 5 9.46 -2.10 -10.50
CA LEU A 5 8.50 -1.35 -9.67
C LEU A 5 7.18 -2.13 -9.45
N VAL A 6 6.80 -2.98 -10.41
CA VAL A 6 5.52 -3.73 -10.39
C VAL A 6 5.36 -4.59 -9.12
N PRO A 7 6.37 -5.37 -8.67
CA PRO A 7 6.24 -6.16 -7.44
C PRO A 7 6.00 -5.29 -6.20
N ASN A 8 6.66 -4.13 -6.12
CA ASN A 8 6.51 -3.22 -4.99
C ASN A 8 5.12 -2.57 -4.99
N ILE A 9 4.63 -2.14 -6.15
CA ILE A 9 3.27 -1.58 -6.27
C ILE A 9 2.24 -2.64 -5.88
N ARG A 10 2.40 -3.91 -6.28
CA ARG A 10 1.46 -4.99 -5.92
C ARG A 10 1.27 -5.13 -4.40
N ILE A 11 2.34 -4.93 -3.62
CA ILE A 11 2.30 -5.03 -2.16
C ILE A 11 1.43 -3.92 -1.56
N VAL A 12 1.52 -2.70 -2.10
CA VAL A 12 0.88 -1.51 -1.51
C VAL A 12 -0.42 -1.10 -2.19
N ALA A 13 -0.69 -1.56 -3.41
CA ALA A 13 -1.80 -1.08 -4.25
C ALA A 13 -3.16 -1.13 -3.56
N LEU A 14 -3.49 -2.25 -2.92
CA LEU A 14 -4.77 -2.41 -2.24
C LEU A 14 -4.90 -1.43 -1.05
N ALA A 15 -3.87 -1.36 -0.21
CA ALA A 15 -3.87 -0.45 0.94
C ALA A 15 -3.96 1.03 0.49
N THR A 16 -3.25 1.41 -0.57
CA THR A 16 -3.33 2.77 -1.13
C THR A 16 -4.72 3.07 -1.71
N MET A 17 -5.38 2.11 -2.35
CA MET A 17 -6.77 2.29 -2.82
C MET A 17 -7.73 2.45 -1.64
N HIS A 18 -7.54 1.73 -0.54
CA HIS A 18 -8.35 1.88 0.67
C HIS A 18 -8.18 3.26 1.32
N CYS A 19 -7.04 3.93 1.16
CA CYS A 19 -6.87 5.32 1.61
C CYS A 19 -7.84 6.32 0.93
N LEU A 20 -8.53 5.94 -0.16
CA LEU A 20 -9.55 6.77 -0.80
C LEU A 20 -10.85 6.89 0.02
N SER A 21 -11.10 5.98 0.98
CA SER A 21 -12.24 6.09 1.90
C SER A 21 -11.96 7.00 3.11
N ASP A 22 -10.72 7.48 3.26
CA ASP A 22 -10.29 8.31 4.39
C ASP A 22 -11.07 9.63 4.45
N LYS A 23 -11.44 10.07 5.65
CA LYS A 23 -12.20 11.31 5.84
C LYS A 23 -11.36 12.56 5.60
N LYS A 24 -10.04 12.50 5.77
CA LYS A 24 -9.12 13.61 5.51
C LYS A 24 -8.85 13.76 4.00
N PRO A 25 -9.18 14.90 3.39
CA PRO A 25 -8.99 15.10 1.95
C PRO A 25 -7.52 14.98 1.51
N GLN A 26 -6.58 15.38 2.37
CA GLN A 26 -5.15 15.28 2.09
C GLN A 26 -4.68 13.84 1.88
N VAL A 27 -5.21 12.89 2.66
CA VAL A 27 -4.88 11.46 2.54
C VAL A 27 -5.41 10.91 1.22
N ARG A 28 -6.67 11.23 0.87
CA ARG A 28 -7.26 10.83 -0.41
C ARG A 28 -6.50 11.40 -1.61
N THR A 29 -6.12 12.67 -1.56
CA THR A 29 -5.34 13.32 -2.61
C THR A 29 -3.95 12.69 -2.75
N ALA A 30 -3.28 12.37 -1.64
CA ALA A 30 -1.98 11.68 -1.67
C ALA A 30 -2.11 10.28 -2.28
N ALA A 31 -3.16 9.52 -1.95
CA ALA A 31 -3.42 8.21 -2.53
C ALA A 31 -3.67 8.29 -4.05
N LEU A 32 -4.51 9.23 -4.50
CA LEU A 32 -4.71 9.50 -5.93
C LEU A 32 -3.40 9.91 -6.62
N GLY A 33 -2.59 10.75 -5.97
CA GLY A 33 -1.28 11.16 -6.46
C GLY A 33 -0.31 9.98 -6.62
N ALA A 34 -0.28 9.05 -5.66
CA ALA A 34 0.53 7.84 -5.75
C ALA A 34 0.08 6.95 -6.92
N MET A 35 -1.23 6.71 -7.07
CA MET A 35 -1.75 5.94 -8.20
C MET A 35 -1.45 6.61 -9.55
N ALA A 36 -1.59 7.94 -9.64
CA ALA A 36 -1.23 8.69 -10.83
C ALA A 36 0.27 8.57 -11.16
N ALA A 37 1.15 8.62 -10.14
CA ALA A 37 2.58 8.41 -10.32
C ALA A 37 2.90 6.99 -10.82
N TRP A 38 2.20 5.96 -10.33
CA TRP A 38 2.34 4.59 -10.83
C TRP A 38 1.95 4.46 -12.31
N ALA A 39 0.83 5.08 -12.69
CA ALA A 39 0.38 5.11 -14.08
C ALA A 39 1.36 5.85 -15.00
N ALA A 40 1.93 6.96 -14.52
CA ALA A 40 2.95 7.71 -15.26
C ALA A 40 4.27 6.95 -15.40
N ALA A 41 4.65 6.14 -14.40
CA ALA A 41 5.90 5.38 -14.40
C ALA A 41 5.90 4.24 -15.43
N SER A 42 4.79 3.50 -15.56
CA SER A 42 4.64 2.44 -16.57
C SER A 42 3.19 1.99 -16.70
N SER A 43 2.75 1.68 -17.92
CA SER A 43 1.47 0.99 -18.14
C SER A 43 1.42 -0.38 -17.46
N ALA A 44 2.56 -1.08 -17.36
CA ALA A 44 2.65 -2.38 -16.69
C ALA A 44 2.34 -2.27 -15.18
N SER A 45 2.64 -1.13 -14.54
CA SER A 45 2.28 -0.87 -13.15
C SER A 45 0.76 -0.92 -12.95
N VAL A 46 0.01 -0.32 -13.86
CA VAL A 46 -1.46 -0.36 -13.78
C VAL A 46 -1.97 -1.75 -14.11
N ASP A 47 -1.55 -2.31 -15.24
CA ASP A 47 -2.10 -3.56 -15.77
C ASP A 47 -1.80 -4.76 -14.88
N GLN A 48 -0.57 -4.83 -14.37
CA GLN A 48 -0.11 -5.99 -13.64
C GLN A 48 -0.22 -5.83 -12.12
N ALA A 49 -0.27 -4.61 -11.58
CA ALA A 49 -0.34 -4.39 -10.13
C ALA A 49 -1.66 -3.81 -9.65
N VAL A 50 -2.16 -2.77 -10.29
CA VAL A 50 -3.37 -2.06 -9.81
C VAL A 50 -4.64 -2.81 -10.23
N LEU A 51 -4.78 -3.19 -11.51
CA LEU A 51 -6.00 -3.83 -12.00
C LEU A 51 -6.36 -5.12 -11.24
N PRO A 52 -5.43 -6.05 -10.94
CA PRO A 52 -5.78 -7.27 -10.20
C PRO A 52 -6.31 -7.02 -8.78
N ALA A 53 -5.98 -5.87 -8.18
CA ALA A 53 -6.43 -5.50 -6.84
C ALA A 53 -7.77 -4.74 -6.84
N LEU A 54 -8.21 -4.20 -7.99
CA LEU A 54 -9.44 -3.42 -8.11
C LEU A 54 -10.70 -4.16 -7.66
N PRO A 55 -10.95 -5.44 -8.02
CA PRO A 55 -12.16 -6.14 -7.58
C PRO A 55 -12.30 -6.17 -6.06
N THR A 56 -11.17 -6.36 -5.37
CA THR A 56 -11.12 -6.38 -3.90
C THR A 56 -11.42 -4.98 -3.34
N ALA A 57 -10.79 -3.94 -3.87
CA ALA A 57 -11.03 -2.56 -3.42
C ALA A 57 -12.47 -2.08 -3.67
N LEU A 58 -13.07 -2.44 -4.81
CA LEU A 58 -14.46 -2.11 -5.15
C LEU A 58 -15.49 -2.88 -4.28
N GLY A 59 -15.04 -3.95 -3.61
CA GLY A 59 -15.82 -4.67 -2.60
C GLY A 59 -16.16 -3.81 -1.37
N ASP A 60 -15.32 -2.81 -1.04
CA ASP A 60 -15.62 -1.85 0.04
C ASP A 60 -16.94 -1.12 -0.23
N THR A 61 -17.73 -0.87 0.81
CA THR A 61 -19.04 -0.19 0.72
C THR A 61 -18.95 1.34 0.75
N SER A 62 -17.75 1.92 0.94
CA SER A 62 -17.56 3.37 0.90
C SER A 62 -17.87 3.95 -0.49
N PRO A 63 -18.89 4.81 -0.62
CA PRO A 63 -19.23 5.43 -1.89
C PRO A 63 -18.16 6.43 -2.36
N GLU A 64 -17.45 7.08 -1.43
CA GLU A 64 -16.37 8.01 -1.75
C GLU A 64 -15.18 7.30 -2.40
N LEU A 65 -14.80 6.13 -1.86
CA LEU A 65 -13.78 5.27 -2.44
C LEU A 65 -14.19 4.80 -3.83
N ARG A 66 -15.37 4.18 -3.96
CA ARG A 66 -15.85 3.65 -5.24
C ARG A 66 -15.91 4.71 -6.33
N ALA A 67 -16.46 5.88 -6.03
CA ALA A 67 -16.58 6.96 -7.01
C ALA A 67 -15.20 7.47 -7.45
N SER A 68 -14.30 7.73 -6.51
CA SER A 68 -12.96 8.26 -6.81
C SER A 68 -12.10 7.23 -7.55
N LEU A 69 -12.18 5.95 -7.16
CA LEU A 69 -11.44 4.87 -7.78
C LEU A 69 -11.92 4.59 -9.20
N LEU A 70 -13.24 4.47 -9.41
CA LEU A 70 -13.80 4.26 -10.76
C LEU A 70 -13.52 5.46 -11.68
N GLN A 71 -13.58 6.69 -11.17
CA GLN A 71 -13.17 7.89 -11.91
C GLN A 71 -11.71 7.77 -12.36
N TRP A 72 -10.80 7.45 -11.44
CA TRP A 72 -9.37 7.32 -11.76
C TRP A 72 -9.11 6.22 -12.79
N VAL A 73 -9.77 5.07 -12.66
CA VAL A 73 -9.67 3.96 -13.63
C VAL A 73 -10.18 4.39 -15.00
N ALA A 74 -11.34 5.04 -15.07
CA ALA A 74 -11.93 5.51 -16.32
C ALA A 74 -11.02 6.52 -17.03
N ASP A 75 -10.44 7.46 -16.28
CA ASP A 75 -9.53 8.47 -16.83
C ASP A 75 -8.21 7.83 -17.31
N THR A 76 -7.62 6.96 -16.49
CA THR A 76 -6.32 6.32 -16.76
C THR A 76 -6.39 5.36 -17.96
N LEU A 77 -7.42 4.52 -18.01
CA LEU A 77 -7.61 3.59 -19.12
C LEU A 77 -8.18 4.28 -20.36
N GLY A 78 -9.03 5.29 -20.19
CA GLY A 78 -9.57 6.10 -21.28
C GLY A 78 -8.47 6.83 -22.06
N ALA A 79 -7.46 7.36 -21.36
CA ALA A 79 -6.29 7.98 -21.99
C ALA A 79 -5.43 6.99 -22.81
N ARG A 80 -5.61 5.68 -22.62
CA ARG A 80 -4.87 4.60 -23.31
C ARG A 80 -5.65 3.95 -24.44
N SER A 81 -6.94 4.28 -24.60
CA SER A 81 -7.79 3.73 -25.65
C SER A 81 -7.21 4.02 -27.05
N PRO A 82 -7.18 3.05 -27.98
CA PRO A 82 -7.85 1.74 -27.95
C PRO A 82 -7.04 0.60 -27.33
N ARG A 83 -5.81 0.83 -26.85
CA ARG A 83 -4.95 -0.23 -26.28
C ARG A 83 -5.30 -0.48 -24.82
N LEU A 84 -6.41 -1.18 -24.61
CA LEU A 84 -6.89 -1.59 -23.30
C LEU A 84 -6.32 -2.96 -22.90
N PRO A 85 -5.98 -3.16 -21.61
CA PRO A 85 -5.70 -4.48 -21.06
C PRO A 85 -6.98 -5.30 -20.95
N ASP A 86 -6.86 -6.59 -20.64
CA ASP A 86 -8.03 -7.43 -20.31
C ASP A 86 -8.70 -6.91 -19.02
N LEU A 87 -10.00 -6.60 -19.12
CA LEU A 87 -10.82 -6.06 -18.04
C LEU A 87 -11.87 -7.06 -17.55
N ALA A 88 -11.81 -8.34 -17.93
CA ALA A 88 -12.80 -9.34 -17.55
C ALA A 88 -13.00 -9.45 -16.02
N LEU A 89 -11.92 -9.24 -15.25
CA LEU A 89 -11.93 -9.21 -13.78
C LEU A 89 -12.82 -8.11 -13.17
N LEU A 90 -13.15 -7.06 -13.93
CA LEU A 90 -13.99 -5.96 -13.47
C LEU A 90 -15.49 -6.18 -13.75
N ILE A 91 -15.87 -7.15 -14.59
CA ILE A 91 -17.26 -7.33 -15.02
C ILE A 91 -18.19 -7.52 -13.81
N THR A 92 -17.88 -8.49 -12.95
CA THR A 92 -18.69 -8.79 -11.76
C THR A 92 -18.75 -7.64 -10.74
N PRO A 93 -17.64 -7.04 -10.28
CA PRO A 93 -17.72 -5.92 -9.34
C PRO A 93 -18.41 -4.68 -9.94
N LEU A 94 -18.33 -4.46 -11.26
CA LEU A 94 -19.05 -3.36 -11.91
C LEU A 94 -20.57 -3.48 -11.79
N PHE A 95 -21.12 -4.70 -11.82
CA PHE A 95 -22.57 -4.88 -11.63
C PHE A 95 -23.05 -4.37 -10.27
N ALA A 96 -22.23 -4.52 -9.22
CA ALA A 96 -22.54 -3.94 -7.91
C ALA A 96 -22.45 -2.40 -7.95
N CYS A 97 -21.43 -1.84 -8.60
CA CYS A 97 -21.25 -0.39 -8.72
C CYS A 97 -22.32 0.29 -9.58
N LEU A 98 -22.86 -0.38 -10.61
CA LEU A 98 -23.95 0.12 -11.45
C LEU A 98 -25.28 0.19 -10.68
N GLN A 99 -25.43 -0.63 -9.64
CA GLN A 99 -26.59 -0.65 -8.76
C GLN A 99 -26.37 0.15 -7.47
N ASP A 100 -25.26 0.89 -7.37
CA ASP A 100 -24.95 1.66 -6.18
C ASP A 100 -26.01 2.74 -5.93
N ARG A 101 -26.32 3.01 -4.67
CA ARG A 101 -27.29 4.05 -4.28
C ARG A 101 -26.81 5.45 -4.72
N THR A 102 -25.50 5.62 -4.81
CA THR A 102 -24.83 6.89 -5.10
C THR A 102 -24.75 7.14 -6.62
N ALA A 103 -25.37 8.23 -7.10
CA ALA A 103 -25.38 8.57 -8.52
C ALA A 103 -23.97 8.79 -9.10
N ALA A 104 -23.04 9.35 -8.32
CA ALA A 104 -21.65 9.53 -8.73
C ALA A 104 -20.97 8.20 -9.03
N VAL A 105 -21.15 7.18 -8.17
CA VAL A 105 -20.60 5.83 -8.38
C VAL A 105 -21.17 5.22 -9.66
N ARG A 106 -22.51 5.26 -9.85
CA ARG A 106 -23.15 4.74 -11.06
C ARG A 106 -22.64 5.42 -12.34
N LYS A 107 -22.47 6.75 -12.31
CA LYS A 107 -21.93 7.52 -13.44
C LYS A 107 -20.51 7.08 -13.80
N GLN A 108 -19.64 6.88 -12.81
CA GLN A 108 -18.27 6.41 -13.08
C GLN A 108 -18.24 4.95 -13.50
N ALA A 109 -19.08 4.10 -12.91
CA ALA A 109 -19.25 2.71 -13.30
C ALA A 109 -19.66 2.58 -14.77
N MET A 110 -20.56 3.43 -15.28
CA MET A 110 -20.92 3.48 -16.71
C MET A 110 -19.71 3.81 -17.61
N ARG A 111 -18.83 4.71 -17.18
CA ARG A 111 -17.61 5.04 -17.94
C ARG A 111 -16.65 3.85 -17.99
N VAL A 112 -16.46 3.14 -16.88
CA VAL A 112 -15.62 1.94 -16.85
C VAL A 112 -16.27 0.77 -17.60
N LEU A 113 -17.61 0.66 -17.58
CA LEU A 113 -18.37 -0.32 -18.35
C LEU A 113 -18.10 -0.16 -19.85
N ALA A 114 -18.11 1.07 -20.37
CA ALA A 114 -17.78 1.34 -21.78
C ALA A 114 -16.40 0.80 -22.17
N LEU A 115 -15.39 1.00 -21.32
CA LEU A 115 -14.03 0.49 -21.53
C LEU A 115 -13.97 -1.05 -21.43
N THR A 116 -14.76 -1.63 -20.52
CA THR A 116 -14.83 -3.08 -20.33
C THR A 116 -15.48 -3.75 -21.54
N VAL A 117 -16.56 -3.17 -22.09
CA VAL A 117 -17.18 -3.64 -23.34
C VAL A 117 -16.22 -3.50 -24.53
N ALA A 118 -15.44 -2.42 -24.60
CA ALA A 118 -14.44 -2.24 -25.64
C ALA A 118 -13.27 -3.25 -25.55
N SER A 119 -12.91 -3.68 -24.33
CA SER A 119 -11.83 -4.65 -24.09
C SER A 119 -12.28 -6.11 -24.28
N CYS A 120 -13.41 -6.49 -23.69
CA CYS A 120 -13.86 -7.89 -23.63
C CYS A 120 -14.94 -8.25 -24.65
N GLY A 121 -15.55 -7.25 -25.30
CA GLY A 121 -16.70 -7.41 -26.19
C GLY A 121 -18.03 -7.32 -25.45
N PHE A 122 -19.07 -6.88 -26.18
CA PHE A 122 -20.43 -6.72 -25.65
C PHE A 122 -21.03 -8.05 -25.16
N GLU A 123 -20.94 -9.10 -25.99
CA GLU A 123 -21.55 -10.41 -25.68
C GLU A 123 -21.02 -10.98 -24.36
N ALA A 124 -19.70 -10.90 -24.11
CA ALA A 124 -19.10 -11.40 -22.87
C ALA A 124 -19.66 -10.71 -21.61
N VAL A 125 -19.85 -9.38 -21.67
CA VAL A 125 -20.40 -8.60 -20.55
C VAL A 125 -21.91 -8.86 -20.40
N TYR A 126 -22.63 -8.97 -21.51
CA TYR A 126 -24.07 -9.22 -21.51
C TYR A 126 -24.41 -10.63 -20.99
N ASP A 127 -23.68 -11.65 -21.43
CA ASP A 127 -23.83 -13.03 -20.96
C ASP A 127 -23.50 -13.15 -19.47
N ALA A 128 -22.42 -12.51 -19.02
CA ALA A 128 -22.08 -12.45 -17.59
C ALA A 128 -23.20 -11.81 -16.77
N CYS A 129 -23.82 -10.74 -17.26
CA CYS A 129 -24.99 -10.12 -16.63
C CYS A 129 -26.17 -11.10 -16.54
N ALA A 130 -26.48 -11.80 -17.64
CA ALA A 130 -27.57 -12.77 -17.68
C ALA A 130 -27.36 -13.96 -16.74
N MET A 131 -26.10 -14.40 -16.59
CA MET A 131 -25.71 -15.53 -15.74
C MET A 131 -25.66 -15.16 -14.26
N GLN A 132 -25.15 -13.98 -13.91
CA GLN A 132 -24.90 -13.58 -12.53
C GLN A 132 -26.06 -12.83 -11.88
N LEU A 133 -26.83 -12.06 -12.64
CA LEU A 133 -27.93 -11.24 -12.12
C LEU A 133 -29.29 -11.86 -12.42
N ARG A 134 -30.22 -11.75 -11.46
CA ARG A 134 -31.61 -12.23 -11.59
C ARG A 134 -32.59 -11.18 -11.07
N GLY A 135 -33.85 -11.29 -11.51
CA GLY A 135 -34.94 -10.42 -11.05
C GLY A 135 -34.65 -8.93 -11.25
N ALA A 136 -34.95 -8.13 -10.22
CA ALA A 136 -34.83 -6.67 -10.25
C ALA A 136 -33.42 -6.15 -10.56
N ALA A 137 -32.38 -6.88 -10.12
CA ALA A 137 -31.00 -6.50 -10.39
C ALA A 137 -30.69 -6.56 -11.89
N ARG A 138 -31.11 -7.64 -12.56
CA ARG A 138 -30.94 -7.81 -14.01
C ARG A 138 -31.75 -6.79 -14.79
N THR A 139 -33.00 -6.53 -14.40
CA THR A 139 -33.83 -5.53 -15.09
C THR A 139 -33.25 -4.11 -14.99
N THR A 140 -32.43 -3.85 -13.98
CA THR A 140 -31.74 -2.55 -13.81
C THR A 140 -30.47 -2.48 -14.66
N VAL A 141 -29.64 -3.52 -14.64
CA VAL A 141 -28.30 -3.49 -15.26
C VAL A 141 -28.32 -3.83 -16.75
N ALA A 142 -29.16 -4.77 -17.20
CA ALA A 142 -29.24 -5.16 -18.60
C ALA A 142 -29.44 -3.99 -19.58
N PRO A 143 -30.38 -3.02 -19.37
CA PRO A 143 -30.53 -1.90 -20.28
C PRO A 143 -29.31 -0.95 -20.30
N MET A 144 -28.55 -0.87 -19.20
CA MET A 144 -27.32 -0.07 -19.15
C MET A 144 -26.21 -0.68 -20.01
N ILE A 145 -26.15 -2.01 -20.09
CA ILE A 145 -25.20 -2.71 -20.97
C ILE A 145 -25.65 -2.56 -22.43
N GLU A 146 -26.95 -2.70 -22.70
CA GLU A 146 -27.55 -2.61 -24.04
C GLU A 146 -27.23 -1.29 -24.76
N GLU A 147 -27.05 -0.19 -24.01
CA GLU A 147 -26.60 1.11 -24.53
C GLU A 147 -25.30 1.02 -25.34
N PHE A 148 -24.44 0.05 -25.04
CA PHE A 148 -23.15 -0.17 -25.71
C PHE A 148 -23.21 -1.20 -26.84
N ARG A 149 -24.38 -1.74 -27.21
CA ARG A 149 -24.49 -2.77 -28.26
C ARG A 149 -23.94 -2.31 -29.62
N HIS A 150 -24.10 -1.03 -29.94
CA HIS A 150 -23.67 -0.46 -31.20
C HIS A 150 -22.24 0.10 -31.19
N THR A 151 -21.55 0.13 -30.04
CA THR A 151 -20.19 0.68 -29.96
C THR A 151 -19.12 -0.32 -30.43
N VAL A 152 -19.45 -1.61 -30.50
CA VAL A 152 -18.54 -2.69 -30.93
C VAL A 152 -18.42 -2.80 -32.47
N GLY A 153 -19.30 -2.13 -33.23
CA GLY A 153 -19.41 -2.29 -34.70
C GLY A 153 -18.41 -1.52 -35.56
N ALA A 154 -17.49 -0.72 -35.01
CA ALA A 154 -16.63 0.18 -35.80
C ALA A 154 -15.21 -0.36 -36.09
N SER A 155 -14.85 -1.56 -35.64
CA SER A 155 -13.49 -2.10 -35.78
C SER A 155 -13.42 -3.50 -36.41
N VAL A 156 -14.15 -3.74 -37.51
CA VAL A 156 -13.78 -4.73 -38.55
C VAL A 156 -14.25 -4.15 -39.89
N GLY A 157 -13.34 -3.96 -40.84
CA GLY A 157 -13.52 -3.04 -41.96
C GLY A 157 -14.50 -3.47 -43.07
N SER A 158 -15.06 -2.45 -43.74
CA SER A 158 -15.04 -2.30 -45.21
C SER A 158 -15.52 -0.88 -45.57
N PRO A 159 -14.88 -0.16 -46.50
CA PRO A 159 -15.21 1.22 -46.83
C PRO A 159 -16.40 1.29 -47.79
N ARG A 160 -17.39 2.13 -47.48
CA ARG A 160 -18.42 2.53 -48.45
C ARG A 160 -18.86 3.99 -48.20
N PRO A 161 -19.37 4.68 -49.22
CA PRO A 161 -18.79 5.91 -49.70
C PRO A 161 -19.54 7.12 -49.14
N ALA A 162 -18.85 8.26 -49.17
CA ALA A 162 -19.44 9.57 -48.94
C ALA A 162 -20.66 9.79 -49.85
N SER A 163 -21.77 10.26 -49.26
CA SER A 163 -22.81 10.98 -49.97
C SER A 163 -22.95 12.36 -49.36
N VAL A 164 -22.46 13.34 -50.12
CA VAL A 164 -22.62 14.78 -49.95
C VAL A 164 -24.06 15.16 -50.28
N ALA A 165 -24.72 15.98 -49.45
CA ALA A 165 -25.30 17.29 -49.82
C ALA A 165 -26.31 17.83 -48.77
N PRO A 166 -26.49 19.17 -48.68
CA PRO A 166 -26.86 19.90 -47.45
C PRO A 166 -28.32 20.41 -47.44
N PRO A 167 -28.74 21.21 -46.43
CA PRO A 167 -28.95 22.62 -46.76
C PRO A 167 -28.64 23.67 -45.66
N ARG A 168 -28.11 24.79 -46.16
CA ARG A 168 -28.41 26.21 -45.87
C ARG A 168 -28.18 26.78 -44.46
N ALA A 169 -27.10 27.56 -44.40
CA ALA A 169 -26.87 28.67 -43.49
C ALA A 169 -27.93 29.78 -43.62
N ARG A 170 -28.18 30.47 -42.49
CA ARG A 170 -28.58 31.87 -42.49
C ARG A 170 -27.59 32.62 -41.60
N ALA A 171 -26.76 33.45 -42.23
CA ALA A 171 -25.79 34.32 -41.60
C ALA A 171 -26.43 35.65 -41.22
N VAL A 172 -26.03 36.22 -40.07
CA VAL A 172 -25.93 37.66 -39.84
C VAL A 172 -24.65 37.90 -39.04
N SER A 173 -23.85 38.88 -39.45
CA SER A 173 -22.58 39.37 -38.89
C SER A 173 -22.72 40.91 -38.71
N PRO A 174 -21.75 41.69 -38.17
CA PRO A 174 -20.92 41.54 -36.96
C PRO A 174 -20.64 42.89 -36.17
N VAL A 175 -19.85 42.79 -35.06
CA VAL A 175 -18.86 43.78 -34.47
C VAL A 175 -19.39 44.96 -33.59
N PRO A 176 -18.68 45.50 -32.55
CA PRO A 176 -17.25 45.34 -32.16
C PRO A 176 -16.90 44.93 -30.71
N ALA A 177 -15.60 44.57 -30.57
CA ALA A 177 -14.84 44.15 -29.40
C ALA A 177 -14.16 45.36 -28.68
N GLU A 178 -13.81 45.34 -27.38
CA GLU A 178 -12.56 44.89 -26.69
C GLU A 178 -12.53 45.62 -25.30
N PRO A 179 -11.59 45.41 -24.33
CA PRO A 179 -10.41 44.52 -24.29
C PRO A 179 -10.25 43.65 -23.01
N VAL A 180 -9.20 42.82 -23.10
CA VAL A 180 -8.55 41.86 -22.19
C VAL A 180 -8.01 42.46 -20.88
N MET A 181 -7.95 41.68 -19.78
CA MET A 181 -6.77 41.59 -18.89
C MET A 181 -6.79 40.30 -18.02
N THR A 182 -5.62 39.67 -17.95
CA THR A 182 -5.24 38.46 -17.19
C THR A 182 -4.74 38.77 -15.77
N ALA A 183 -4.56 37.69 -15.01
CA ALA A 183 -4.14 37.58 -13.61
C ALA A 183 -3.09 38.57 -13.04
N SER A 184 -3.20 38.76 -11.72
CA SER A 184 -2.18 39.17 -10.75
C SER A 184 -2.35 40.59 -10.17
N GLU A 185 -3.26 40.76 -9.19
CA GLU A 185 -3.24 41.95 -8.30
C GLU A 185 -4.19 41.81 -7.09
N LEU A 186 -3.86 40.94 -6.11
CA LEU A 186 -4.45 41.04 -4.76
C LEU A 186 -3.46 40.53 -3.69
N LEU A 187 -2.27 41.14 -3.71
CA LEU A 187 -1.28 41.14 -2.63
C LEU A 187 -0.83 42.59 -2.40
N GLY A 188 -0.99 43.08 -1.17
CA GLY A 188 -0.48 44.37 -0.69
C GLY A 188 -1.38 44.89 0.45
N ARG A 189 -1.10 44.64 1.74
CA ARG A 189 -0.04 45.17 2.62
C ARG A 189 -0.32 46.60 3.16
N ALA A 190 -0.83 46.62 4.41
CA ALA A 190 -0.57 47.49 5.59
C ALA A 190 -0.82 49.03 5.48
N PRO A 191 -1.14 49.76 6.58
CA PRO A 191 -0.19 49.95 7.70
C PRO A 191 -0.75 50.05 9.15
N VAL A 192 0.20 49.80 10.07
CA VAL A 192 0.46 50.14 11.49
C VAL A 192 -0.55 50.89 12.40
N SER A 193 -0.62 50.45 13.68
CA SER A 193 -0.33 51.25 14.91
C SER A 193 -0.70 50.45 16.19
N THR A 194 0.27 49.91 16.94
CA THR A 194 0.78 50.35 18.28
C THR A 194 -0.17 50.26 19.47
N SER A 195 0.07 49.32 20.39
CA SER A 195 0.57 49.59 21.76
C SER A 195 0.63 48.30 22.62
N ALA A 196 1.72 48.18 23.38
CA ALA A 196 1.89 47.34 24.57
C ALA A 196 2.11 48.32 25.77
N PRO A 197 2.50 47.92 27.01
CA PRO A 197 2.55 46.64 27.76
C PRO A 197 1.81 46.85 29.15
N PRO A 198 2.12 46.28 30.36
CA PRO A 198 3.23 45.42 30.80
C PRO A 198 2.96 44.26 31.80
N VAL A 199 4.07 43.57 32.06
CA VAL A 199 4.38 42.47 33.02
C VAL A 199 4.39 42.95 34.48
N PRO A 200 4.41 42.03 35.46
CA PRO A 200 5.58 42.05 36.36
C PRO A 200 6.17 40.67 36.71
N ALA A 201 7.45 40.72 37.05
CA ALA A 201 8.32 39.62 37.51
C ALA A 201 8.40 39.56 39.05
N GLN A 202 8.78 38.39 39.60
CA GLN A 202 9.76 38.20 40.71
C GLN A 202 9.77 36.73 41.21
N GLY A 203 10.96 36.12 41.36
CA GLY A 203 11.20 34.85 42.10
C GLY A 203 11.48 35.11 43.59
N PRO A 204 12.35 34.37 44.31
CA PRO A 204 12.75 32.95 44.28
C PRO A 204 12.61 32.26 45.69
N GLY A 205 12.74 30.92 45.81
CA GLY A 205 12.65 30.27 47.13
C GLY A 205 13.06 28.78 47.23
N VAL A 206 14.37 28.51 47.32
CA VAL A 206 15.09 27.89 48.46
C VAL A 206 14.52 26.64 49.20
N LEU A 207 15.35 25.57 49.25
CA LEU A 207 15.48 24.45 50.24
C LEU A 207 14.35 23.37 50.29
N ARG A 208 14.57 22.04 50.29
CA ARG A 208 15.47 21.19 51.10
C ARG A 208 15.65 19.77 50.48
N ARG A 209 16.87 19.21 50.57
CA ARG A 209 17.13 17.77 50.87
C ARG A 209 17.64 17.72 52.33
N PRO A 210 17.48 16.60 53.07
CA PRO A 210 18.62 15.69 53.21
C PRO A 210 18.26 14.19 53.36
N MET A 211 19.33 13.40 53.43
CA MET A 211 19.52 11.94 53.34
C MET A 211 19.03 11.08 54.52
N ALA A 212 18.84 9.78 54.28
CA ALA A 212 19.27 8.65 55.13
C ALA A 212 19.34 7.38 54.23
N VAL A 213 20.51 6.83 53.86
CA VAL A 213 21.47 5.95 54.57
C VAL A 213 21.03 4.48 54.71
N ARG A 214 21.70 3.60 53.93
CA ARG A 214 22.16 2.18 54.17
C ARG A 214 21.11 1.10 54.58
N ARG A 215 21.18 -0.20 54.27
CA ARG A 215 22.01 -1.16 53.48
C ARG A 215 21.19 -2.51 53.44
N PRO A 216 21.67 -3.61 52.81
CA PRO A 216 20.82 -4.63 52.17
C PRO A 216 20.57 -5.89 53.01
N GLY A 217 19.55 -6.66 52.64
CA GLY A 217 19.28 -8.01 53.15
C GLY A 217 18.86 -8.97 52.05
N ALA A 218 19.77 -9.90 51.70
CA ALA A 218 19.42 -11.15 51.05
C ALA A 218 18.82 -12.13 52.07
N PRO A 219 18.21 -13.23 51.61
CA PRO A 219 18.58 -14.51 52.22
C PRO A 219 19.01 -15.54 51.18
N ALA A 220 20.12 -16.20 51.51
CA ALA A 220 20.64 -17.39 50.86
C ALA A 220 19.86 -18.64 51.33
N ALA A 221 19.59 -19.56 50.41
CA ALA A 221 19.33 -20.97 50.73
C ALA A 221 20.47 -21.83 50.19
N ARG A 222 20.96 -22.73 51.05
CA ARG A 222 22.17 -23.55 50.92
C ARG A 222 22.02 -24.71 49.90
N PRO A 223 23.14 -25.31 49.48
CA PRO A 223 23.21 -26.31 48.42
C PRO A 223 23.05 -27.75 48.95
N VAL A 224 22.53 -28.64 48.10
CA VAL A 224 22.65 -30.09 48.23
C VAL A 224 23.50 -30.59 47.06
N ARG A 225 24.46 -31.46 47.36
CA ARG A 225 25.48 -31.99 46.44
C ARG A 225 25.32 -33.53 46.33
N ALA A 226 25.86 -34.07 45.23
CA ALA A 226 26.05 -35.46 44.82
C ALA A 226 24.89 -36.06 43.99
N ASP A 227 25.09 -36.71 42.83
CA ASP A 227 26.31 -37.16 42.13
C ASP A 227 26.01 -37.47 40.62
N PRO A 228 27.02 -37.76 39.79
CA PRO A 228 27.00 -37.71 38.32
C PRO A 228 26.54 -39.02 37.66
N GLY A 229 25.94 -38.93 36.48
CA GLY A 229 25.57 -40.11 35.70
C GLY A 229 25.01 -39.82 34.30
N ARG A 230 25.92 -39.83 33.33
CA ARG A 230 25.73 -40.05 31.87
C ARG A 230 25.14 -38.94 30.98
N PRO A 231 25.69 -38.75 29.76
CA PRO A 231 25.30 -37.71 28.82
C PRO A 231 24.20 -38.21 27.88
N GLY A 232 23.05 -37.54 27.89
CA GLY A 232 22.06 -37.60 26.82
C GLY A 232 22.36 -36.50 25.80
N SER A 233 23.12 -36.84 24.77
CA SER A 233 23.32 -35.98 23.59
C SER A 233 21.96 -35.61 22.98
N SER A 234 21.57 -34.35 23.12
CA SER A 234 20.59 -33.71 22.22
C SER A 234 21.21 -32.42 21.73
N LEU A 235 22.19 -32.56 20.84
CA LEU A 235 22.71 -31.50 20.00
C LEU A 235 21.57 -31.05 19.06
N ARG A 236 20.73 -30.13 19.53
CA ARG A 236 20.01 -29.25 18.61
C ARG A 236 21.07 -28.32 18.04
N SER A 237 21.36 -28.44 16.74
CA SER A 237 22.26 -27.53 16.06
C SER A 237 21.70 -26.11 16.19
N ALA A 238 22.31 -25.28 17.04
CA ALA A 238 22.08 -23.86 17.00
C ALA A 238 22.60 -23.38 15.65
N THR A 239 21.72 -22.85 14.81
CA THR A 239 22.14 -22.11 13.62
C THR A 239 23.00 -20.92 14.08
N PRO A 240 24.03 -20.51 13.30
CA PRO A 240 24.95 -19.43 13.69
C PRO A 240 24.22 -18.11 14.05
N THR A 241 23.04 -17.88 13.48
CA THR A 241 22.16 -16.73 13.75
C THR A 241 21.56 -16.71 15.16
N ALA A 242 21.28 -17.86 15.77
CA ALA A 242 20.70 -17.93 17.13
C ALA A 242 21.73 -17.50 18.19
N SER A 243 23.02 -17.79 17.97
CA SER A 243 24.10 -17.37 18.85
C SER A 243 24.39 -15.86 18.75
N LEU A 244 24.33 -15.29 17.54
CA LEU A 244 24.54 -13.86 17.30
C LEU A 244 23.40 -13.01 17.90
N THR A 245 22.15 -13.41 17.70
CA THR A 245 20.99 -12.70 18.26
C THR A 245 20.96 -12.70 19.79
N SER A 246 21.41 -13.79 20.43
CA SER A 246 21.59 -13.83 21.89
C SER A 246 22.70 -12.91 22.39
N GLN A 247 23.75 -12.66 21.59
CA GLN A 247 24.83 -11.74 21.96
C GLN A 247 24.40 -10.28 21.78
N LEU A 248 23.78 -9.97 20.65
CA LEU A 248 23.25 -8.63 20.34
C LEU A 248 22.19 -8.18 21.34
N SER A 249 21.37 -9.09 21.85
CA SER A 249 20.33 -8.76 22.85
C SER A 249 20.88 -8.28 24.20
N ARG A 250 22.20 -8.40 24.44
CA ARG A 250 22.86 -7.99 25.68
C ARG A 250 23.64 -6.66 25.54
N MET A 251 23.70 -6.10 24.34
CA MET A 251 24.45 -4.88 24.03
C MET A 251 23.64 -3.62 24.41
N SER A 252 24.35 -2.51 24.66
CA SER A 252 23.70 -1.22 24.89
C SER A 252 23.12 -0.64 23.60
N ASP A 253 22.21 0.33 23.70
CA ASP A 253 21.60 0.97 22.54
C ASP A 253 22.65 1.70 21.67
N GLU A 254 23.72 2.25 22.26
CA GLU A 254 24.82 2.89 21.50
C GLU A 254 25.71 1.87 20.79
N GLU A 255 25.85 0.67 21.35
CA GLU A 255 26.58 -0.43 20.70
C GLU A 255 25.76 -1.02 19.56
N LEU A 256 24.44 -1.15 19.75
CA LEU A 256 23.50 -1.61 18.73
C LEU A 256 23.35 -0.65 17.55
N ASP A 257 23.55 0.66 17.74
CA ASP A 257 23.54 1.64 16.63
C ASP A 257 24.70 1.45 15.64
N ARG A 258 25.76 0.75 16.07
CA ARG A 258 26.89 0.34 15.21
C ARG A 258 26.64 -1.00 14.51
N VAL A 259 25.57 -1.69 14.83
CA VAL A 259 25.18 -2.96 14.23
C VAL A 259 24.15 -2.68 13.12
N PRO A 260 24.28 -3.32 11.95
CA PRO A 260 23.36 -3.08 10.85
C PRO A 260 21.92 -3.44 11.24
N PRO A 261 20.92 -2.67 10.77
CA PRO A 261 19.52 -2.87 11.14
C PRO A 261 18.96 -4.21 10.64
N ILE A 262 19.49 -4.73 9.53
CA ILE A 262 19.18 -6.05 8.97
C ILE A 262 20.42 -6.93 9.12
N LEU A 263 20.28 -8.06 9.80
CA LEU A 263 21.40 -8.95 10.16
C LEU A 263 21.60 -10.08 9.14
N ASP A 264 20.53 -10.57 8.52
CA ASP A 264 20.57 -11.69 7.57
C ASP A 264 19.41 -11.57 6.57
N SER A 265 19.69 -11.88 5.29
CA SER A 265 18.72 -11.88 4.19
C SER A 265 18.49 -13.29 3.60
N ASP A 266 18.79 -14.36 4.33
CA ASP A 266 18.66 -15.74 3.84
C ASP A 266 17.26 -16.06 3.22
N ALA A 267 17.26 -16.27 1.90
CA ALA A 267 16.10 -16.66 1.12
C ALA A 267 15.59 -18.06 1.47
N ARG A 268 16.47 -18.99 1.89
CA ARG A 268 16.07 -20.37 2.23
C ARG A 268 15.21 -20.40 3.49
N ALA A 269 15.55 -19.59 4.49
CA ALA A 269 14.73 -19.43 5.69
C ALA A 269 13.35 -18.80 5.37
N LYS A 270 13.26 -17.92 4.37
CA LYS A 270 11.98 -17.37 3.89
C LYS A 270 11.15 -18.43 3.16
N ASP A 271 11.75 -19.21 2.26
CA ASP A 271 11.09 -20.26 1.51
C ASP A 271 10.57 -21.40 2.39
N LEU A 272 11.36 -21.82 3.39
CA LEU A 272 10.96 -22.86 4.33
C LEU A 272 9.76 -22.41 5.17
N ARG A 273 9.71 -21.12 5.54
CA ARG A 273 8.57 -20.51 6.24
C ARG A 273 7.34 -20.43 5.36
N ALA A 274 7.48 -19.96 4.12
CA ALA A 274 6.38 -19.90 3.16
C ALA A 274 5.75 -21.30 2.96
N ARG A 275 6.59 -22.34 2.86
CA ARG A 275 6.14 -23.74 2.79
C ARG A 275 5.42 -24.20 4.05
N ARG A 276 5.95 -23.88 5.24
CA ARG A 276 5.31 -24.22 6.53
C ARG A 276 3.98 -23.50 6.72
N ASP A 277 3.90 -22.24 6.33
CA ASP A 277 2.67 -21.44 6.40
C ASP A 277 1.62 -21.92 5.40
N ALA A 278 2.03 -22.31 4.18
CA ALA A 278 1.15 -22.93 3.19
C ALA A 278 0.63 -24.30 3.66
N ALA A 279 1.48 -25.11 4.30
CA ALA A 279 1.07 -26.40 4.86
C ALA A 279 0.10 -26.26 6.06
N ALA A 280 0.27 -25.20 6.86
CA ALA A 280 -0.60 -24.91 7.99
C ALA A 280 -1.96 -24.31 7.58
N ASN A 281 -2.09 -23.77 6.36
CA ASN A 281 -3.35 -23.24 5.86
C ASN A 281 -3.59 -23.61 4.38
N PRO A 282 -4.06 -24.84 4.10
CA PRO A 282 -4.28 -25.34 2.74
C PRO A 282 -5.45 -24.66 1.99
N HIS A 283 -6.27 -23.85 2.67
CA HIS A 283 -7.37 -23.09 2.08
C HIS A 283 -7.04 -21.60 1.99
N GLY A 284 -6.02 -21.29 1.18
CA GLY A 284 -6.03 -20.18 0.23
C GLY A 284 -6.10 -18.73 0.71
N VAL A 285 -6.09 -18.44 2.02
CA VAL A 285 -5.95 -17.06 2.51
C VAL A 285 -4.69 -16.97 3.34
N ALA A 286 -3.67 -16.32 2.80
CA ALA A 286 -2.47 -16.00 3.57
C ALA A 286 -2.95 -15.33 4.87
N ARG A 287 -2.52 -15.84 6.04
CA ARG A 287 -2.95 -15.33 7.36
C ARG A 287 -2.77 -13.80 7.50
N TRP A 288 -1.86 -13.23 6.70
CA TRP A 288 -1.55 -11.81 6.57
C TRP A 288 -2.50 -11.02 5.63
N ALA A 289 -3.19 -11.67 4.69
CA ALA A 289 -4.12 -11.02 3.76
C ALA A 289 -5.43 -10.54 4.43
N GLN A 290 -5.72 -11.05 5.64
CA GLN A 290 -6.89 -10.66 6.44
C GLN A 290 -6.63 -9.43 7.33
N LEU A 291 -5.47 -8.79 7.21
CA LEU A 291 -5.09 -7.63 8.04
C LEU A 291 -5.83 -6.34 7.65
N GLY A 292 -6.52 -6.33 6.50
CA GLY A 292 -7.13 -5.14 5.90
C GLY A 292 -8.21 -4.44 6.73
N ASP A 293 -8.87 -5.12 7.67
CA ASP A 293 -10.03 -4.57 8.41
C ASP A 293 -10.07 -4.91 9.92
N ALA A 294 -9.08 -5.61 10.47
CA ALA A 294 -9.12 -6.06 11.86
C ALA A 294 -8.20 -5.25 12.78
N ARG A 295 -8.68 -4.94 14.00
CA ARG A 295 -7.84 -4.50 15.13
C ARG A 295 -6.57 -5.36 15.18
N VAL A 296 -5.41 -4.73 15.39
CA VAL A 296 -4.10 -5.41 15.53
C VAL A 296 -4.29 -6.61 16.46
N ARG A 297 -4.23 -7.81 15.88
CA ARG A 297 -4.45 -9.03 16.65
C ARG A 297 -3.13 -9.37 17.36
N SER A 298 -3.16 -9.45 18.68
CA SER A 298 -1.95 -9.63 19.51
C SER A 298 -1.22 -10.95 19.23
N ASP A 299 -1.93 -11.97 18.74
CA ASP A 299 -1.39 -13.23 18.23
C ASP A 299 -0.51 -13.01 16.99
N LEU A 300 -0.98 -12.22 16.02
CA LEU A 300 -0.20 -11.91 14.82
C LEU A 300 1.01 -11.04 15.13
N GLU A 301 0.88 -10.09 16.05
CA GLU A 301 1.98 -9.25 16.50
C GLU A 301 3.09 -10.09 17.16
N ALA A 302 2.72 -10.99 18.07
CA ALA A 302 3.67 -11.91 18.71
C ALA A 302 4.37 -12.81 17.69
N GLN A 303 3.62 -13.31 16.70
CA GLN A 303 4.16 -14.13 15.63
C GLN A 303 5.11 -13.33 14.71
N LEU A 304 4.74 -12.11 14.32
CA LEU A 304 5.61 -11.23 13.53
C LEU A 304 6.90 -10.94 14.29
N ARG A 305 6.78 -10.65 15.59
CA ARG A 305 7.92 -10.37 16.47
C ARG A 305 8.89 -11.53 16.53
N GLU A 306 8.39 -12.75 16.71
CA GLU A 306 9.22 -13.97 16.71
C GLU A 306 9.90 -14.20 15.37
N GLN A 307 9.17 -13.98 14.26
CA GLN A 307 9.72 -14.15 12.91
C GLN A 307 10.80 -13.12 12.56
N CYS A 308 10.68 -11.90 13.09
CA CYS A 308 11.61 -10.81 12.84
C CYS A 308 12.83 -10.85 13.79
N ALA A 309 12.68 -11.36 15.01
CA ALA A 309 13.73 -11.32 16.03
C ALA A 309 15.07 -11.95 15.62
N ALA A 310 15.04 -12.95 14.73
CA ALA A 310 16.25 -13.62 14.23
C ALA A 310 17.02 -12.83 13.16
N HIS A 311 16.36 -11.88 12.50
CA HIS A 311 16.86 -11.25 11.27
C HIS A 311 17.11 -9.74 11.41
N PHE A 312 16.56 -9.11 12.44
CA PHE A 312 16.71 -7.67 12.66
C PHE A 312 17.51 -7.37 13.91
N ASN A 313 18.17 -6.22 13.90
CA ASN A 313 18.84 -5.67 15.06
C ASN A 313 17.86 -5.55 16.25
N PRO A 314 18.23 -5.98 17.47
CA PRO A 314 17.39 -5.84 18.66
C PRO A 314 16.90 -4.41 18.93
N LEU A 315 17.66 -3.39 18.55
CA LEU A 315 17.25 -1.98 18.67
C LEU A 315 16.08 -1.66 17.75
N VAL A 316 16.16 -2.09 16.47
CA VAL A 316 15.07 -1.95 15.50
C VAL A 316 13.85 -2.75 15.95
N MET A 317 14.05 -3.95 16.50
CA MET A 317 12.96 -4.77 17.07
C MET A 317 12.29 -4.10 18.27
N ARG A 318 13.05 -3.41 19.14
CA ARG A 318 12.47 -2.65 20.26
C ARG A 318 11.69 -1.43 19.78
N GLN A 319 12.18 -0.77 18.74
CA GLN A 319 11.55 0.40 18.14
C GLN A 319 10.24 0.04 17.43
N LEU A 320 10.25 -0.96 16.55
CA LEU A 320 9.09 -1.39 15.76
C LEU A 320 7.96 -2.03 16.59
N PHE A 321 8.28 -2.59 17.75
CA PHE A 321 7.31 -3.22 18.66
C PHE A 321 7.28 -2.52 20.02
N SER A 322 7.50 -1.20 20.06
CA SER A 322 7.45 -0.38 21.28
C SER A 322 6.02 -0.28 21.79
N THR A 323 5.78 -0.67 23.05
CA THR A 323 4.49 -0.51 23.73
C THR A 323 4.45 0.70 24.66
N GLY A 324 5.46 1.58 24.59
CA GLY A 324 5.65 2.71 25.50
C GLY A 324 4.82 3.96 25.18
N HIS A 325 4.96 5.00 26.02
CA HIS A 325 4.30 6.30 25.82
C HIS A 325 4.71 7.00 24.51
N TYR A 326 5.91 6.72 23.98
CA TYR A 326 6.46 7.31 22.76
C TYR A 326 6.46 6.33 21.57
N LYS A 327 5.60 5.31 21.59
CA LYS A 327 5.57 4.25 20.57
C LYS A 327 5.53 4.76 19.13
N ASP A 328 4.78 5.82 18.83
CA ASP A 328 4.66 6.34 17.47
C ASP A 328 5.99 6.91 16.96
N ARG A 329 6.74 7.59 17.84
CA ARG A 329 8.09 8.09 17.53
C ARG A 329 9.07 6.94 17.35
N ASP A 330 8.98 5.94 18.21
CA ASP A 330 9.85 4.76 18.15
C ASP A 330 9.58 3.95 16.87
N TYR A 331 8.32 3.79 16.46
CA TYR A 331 7.92 3.15 15.20
C TYR A 331 8.48 3.89 14.00
N LEU A 332 8.33 5.22 13.95
CA LEU A 332 8.89 6.04 12.88
C LEU A 332 10.42 5.95 12.84
N GLY A 333 11.09 5.91 14.00
CA GLY A 333 12.54 5.70 14.09
C GLY A 333 12.98 4.35 13.53
N GLY A 334 12.30 3.27 13.91
CA GLY A 334 12.59 1.92 13.42
C GLY A 334 12.31 1.77 11.92
N LEU A 335 11.22 2.35 11.43
CA LEU A 335 10.89 2.36 10.00
C LEU A 335 11.89 3.18 9.19
N SER A 336 12.32 4.34 9.68
CA SER A 336 13.36 5.15 9.03
C SER A 336 14.68 4.37 8.95
N ALA A 337 15.08 3.69 10.03
CA ALA A 337 16.31 2.89 10.03
C ALA A 337 16.26 1.71 9.03
N LEU A 338 15.09 1.11 8.82
CA LEU A 338 14.90 0.09 7.80
C LEU A 338 14.87 0.68 6.38
N ASP A 339 14.18 1.79 6.19
CA ASP A 339 14.09 2.48 4.91
C ASP A 339 15.46 2.97 4.44
N ASP A 340 16.24 3.59 5.33
CA ASP A 340 17.62 4.01 5.05
C ASP A 340 18.50 2.81 4.64
N ALA A 341 18.33 1.66 5.30
CA ALA A 341 19.09 0.45 5.00
C ALA A 341 18.75 -0.15 3.62
N VAL A 342 17.48 -0.07 3.21
CA VAL A 342 17.01 -0.61 1.92
C VAL A 342 17.27 0.39 0.79
N SER A 343 17.01 1.68 1.02
CA SER A 343 17.13 2.75 0.03
C SER A 343 18.58 3.14 -0.25
N MET A 344 19.48 2.96 0.72
CA MET A 344 20.89 3.37 0.62
C MET A 344 21.85 2.19 0.85
N ALA A 345 21.56 1.03 0.26
CA ALA A 345 22.32 -0.21 0.44
C ALA A 345 23.85 -0.07 0.30
N ALA A 346 24.35 0.76 -0.63
CA ALA A 346 25.78 1.02 -0.80
C ALA A 346 26.43 1.76 0.39
N LEU A 347 25.71 2.69 1.00
CA LEU A 347 26.18 3.42 2.18
C LEU A 347 26.04 2.58 3.45
N THR A 348 25.01 1.73 3.53
CA THR A 348 24.87 0.71 4.57
C THR A 348 26.02 -0.30 4.51
N GLN A 349 26.40 -0.74 3.31
CA GLN A 349 27.57 -1.59 3.09
C GLN A 349 28.87 -0.91 3.49
N GLN A 350 29.03 0.39 3.18
CA GLN A 350 30.20 1.16 3.61
C GLN A 350 30.26 1.35 5.13
N ARG A 351 29.10 1.54 5.78
CA ARG A 351 29.00 1.81 7.23
C ARG A 351 29.14 0.54 8.08
N PHE A 352 28.61 -0.59 7.62
CA PHE A 352 28.51 -1.82 8.42
C PHE A 352 29.29 -3.00 7.85
N GLY A 353 29.89 -2.88 6.66
CA GLY A 353 30.67 -3.95 6.03
C GLY A 353 29.86 -5.15 5.53
N LEU A 354 28.52 -5.08 5.57
CA LEU A 354 27.64 -6.11 5.02
C LEU A 354 27.13 -5.68 3.65
N ALA A 355 27.41 -6.48 2.63
CA ALA A 355 26.78 -6.32 1.33
C ALA A 355 25.36 -6.88 1.40
N LEU A 356 24.36 -6.00 1.37
CA LEU A 356 23.01 -6.37 0.99
C LEU A 356 23.04 -6.64 -0.52
N HIS A 357 23.64 -7.75 -0.94
CA HIS A 357 23.85 -8.03 -2.36
C HIS A 357 22.52 -8.16 -3.10
N ASP A 358 22.42 -7.35 -4.15
CA ASP A 358 21.79 -7.69 -5.43
C ASP A 358 22.71 -8.74 -6.09
N GLU A 359 22.24 -10.00 -6.18
CA GLU A 359 22.84 -11.02 -7.04
C GLU A 359 21.72 -11.55 -7.94
N ALA A 360 21.58 -10.92 -9.10
CA ALA A 360 21.09 -11.56 -10.29
C ALA A 360 21.97 -12.77 -10.58
N GLY A 361 21.50 -13.98 -10.24
CA GLY A 361 22.27 -15.19 -10.48
C GLY A 361 21.49 -16.49 -10.26
N ALA A 362 20.76 -16.90 -11.29
CA ALA A 362 20.70 -18.31 -11.70
C ALA A 362 20.27 -19.37 -10.67
N ASP A 363 19.08 -19.21 -10.10
CA ASP A 363 18.21 -20.37 -9.81
C ASP A 363 16.76 -19.95 -10.04
N SER A 364 16.47 -19.61 -11.30
CA SER A 364 15.11 -19.32 -11.70
C SER A 364 14.27 -20.57 -11.48
N LEU A 365 13.14 -20.39 -10.80
CA LEU A 365 12.05 -21.36 -10.73
C LEU A 365 11.49 -21.71 -12.13
N ALA A 366 11.92 -20.99 -13.18
CA ALA A 366 11.67 -21.30 -14.59
C ALA A 366 12.55 -22.44 -15.14
N ALA A 367 13.66 -22.81 -14.49
CA ALA A 367 14.46 -23.99 -14.86
C ALA A 367 13.92 -25.32 -14.27
N ARG A 368 12.89 -25.27 -13.41
CA ARG A 368 12.25 -26.48 -12.83
C ARG A 368 10.97 -26.91 -13.54
N TYR A 369 10.57 -26.20 -14.59
CA TYR A 369 9.40 -26.51 -15.41
C TYR A 369 9.70 -26.37 -16.91
N ALA A 370 10.83 -26.94 -17.32
CA ALA A 370 11.03 -27.40 -18.69
C ALA A 370 10.57 -28.86 -18.79
#